data_AF-A0A3D1TIX3-F1
#
_entry.id   AF-A0A3D1TIX3-F1
#
_cell.length_a   1.000
_cell.length_b   1.000
_cell.length_c   1.000
_cell.angle_alpha   90.00
_cell.angle_beta   90.00
_cell.angle_gamma   90.00
#
_symmetry.space_group_name_H-M   'P 1'
#
loop_
_entity.id
_entity.type
_entity.pdbx_description
1 polymer ?
#
loop_
_entity_poly.entity_id
_entity_poly.type
_entity_poly.pdbx_seq_one_letter_code
_entity_poly.pdbx_strand_id
1 'polypeptide(L)'
;MLKSGNHTKSRIGSMGKKAHLWPVWGLALLFGSTQSGVAQENYKETRSRSMYTHIIPIYDANGTQIDPDDPNAPPYSPAHTCMKCHDYKEIAHGYHFNAADAIENGRTGEPWILVDPQTGTQLPISYRDRPGTFKPSDIGLSRFRFVYQFGRHMPGGGVGENPLMEPKADEGEAVDEQADSADVELVPVVDEDEAIWALSGKLEIDCMLCHGMDSSYSHEKWIKEIDKQNFAWASTVAMGLGTVSGEVKSLPSGFNPAEAKENGPQLPKVKYDKKKFKEDGSVFFDLRLTPENNSCYACH
;
A
#
# COMPACT_ATOMS: atom_id res chain seq x y z
N MET A 1 -13.05 22.25 -65.47
CA MET A 1 -12.55 21.56 -66.69
C MET A 1 -12.33 20.11 -66.29
N LEU A 2 -13.24 19.17 -66.60
CA LEU A 2 -13.30 18.38 -67.85
C LEU A 2 -11.91 17.77 -68.14
N LYS A 3 -11.68 16.46 -68.23
CA LYS A 3 -12.49 15.36 -68.77
C LYS A 3 -11.78 14.02 -68.42
N SER A 4 -12.51 12.98 -67.99
CA SER A 4 -13.00 11.84 -68.78
C SER A 4 -11.90 11.00 -69.44
N GLY A 5 -11.76 9.73 -69.09
CA GLY A 5 -12.48 8.63 -69.75
C GLY A 5 -11.43 7.73 -70.43
N ASN A 6 -11.64 6.46 -70.74
CA ASN A 6 -12.85 5.67 -70.87
C ASN A 6 -12.42 4.20 -71.07
N HIS A 7 -13.25 3.25 -70.62
CA HIS A 7 -13.76 2.08 -71.36
C HIS A 7 -12.78 1.21 -72.21
N THR A 8 -12.83 -0.13 -72.24
CA THR A 8 -14.01 -1.01 -72.36
C THR A 8 -13.61 -2.50 -72.46
N LYS A 9 -14.46 -3.38 -71.90
CA LYS A 9 -14.99 -4.69 -72.39
C LYS A 9 -14.00 -5.79 -72.84
N SER A 10 -13.98 -6.97 -72.20
CA SER A 10 -14.95 -8.11 -72.25
C SER A 10 -14.73 -9.07 -73.43
N ARG A 11 -14.46 -10.36 -73.16
CA ARG A 11 -15.33 -11.52 -73.46
C ARG A 11 -14.61 -12.90 -73.49
N ILE A 12 -15.20 -13.85 -72.76
CA ILE A 12 -15.60 -15.22 -73.16
C ILE A 12 -14.56 -16.37 -73.25
N GLY A 13 -14.93 -17.50 -72.62
CA GLY A 13 -14.65 -18.88 -73.08
C GLY A 13 -13.94 -19.75 -72.03
N SER A 14 -14.63 -20.46 -71.12
CA SER A 14 -15.34 -21.75 -71.28
C SER A 14 -14.46 -23.02 -71.25
N MET A 15 -14.88 -23.94 -70.36
CA MET A 15 -14.69 -25.40 -70.33
C MET A 15 -13.48 -25.99 -69.60
N GLY A 16 -13.80 -26.70 -68.51
CA GLY A 16 -12.94 -27.67 -67.85
C GLY A 16 -13.58 -28.27 -66.60
N LYS A 17 -14.68 -29.02 -66.76
CA LYS A 17 -15.28 -29.80 -65.67
C LYS A 17 -14.29 -30.83 -65.14
N LYS A 18 -13.97 -30.79 -63.84
CA LYS A 18 -13.62 -31.98 -63.06
C LYS A 18 -14.31 -31.91 -61.71
N ALA A 19 -15.26 -32.82 -61.52
CA ALA A 19 -15.90 -33.06 -60.26
C ALA A 19 -14.91 -33.75 -59.32
N HIS A 20 -14.62 -33.13 -58.19
CA HIS A 20 -14.07 -33.81 -57.02
C HIS A 20 -14.96 -33.44 -55.84
N LEU A 21 -15.76 -34.43 -55.42
CA LEU A 21 -16.38 -34.49 -54.11
C LEU A 21 -15.26 -34.47 -53.07
N TRP A 22 -15.23 -33.45 -52.22
CA TRP A 22 -14.48 -33.47 -50.96
C TRP A 22 -15.41 -33.20 -49.78
N PRO A 23 -15.14 -33.82 -48.63
CA PRO A 23 -16.12 -34.06 -47.59
C PRO A 23 -16.31 -32.82 -46.71
N VAL A 24 -17.55 -32.62 -46.27
CA VAL A 24 -17.93 -31.67 -45.23
C VAL A 24 -17.19 -32.06 -43.95
N TRP A 25 -16.08 -31.40 -43.66
CA TRP A 25 -15.51 -31.37 -42.33
C TRP A 25 -16.36 -30.42 -41.49
N GLY A 26 -17.16 -31.00 -40.60
CA GLY A 26 -17.91 -30.27 -39.60
C GLY A 26 -16.95 -29.47 -38.73
N LEU A 27 -17.04 -28.15 -38.82
CA LEU A 27 -16.42 -27.24 -37.88
C LEU A 27 -17.22 -27.36 -36.57
N ALA A 28 -16.76 -28.24 -35.67
CA ALA A 28 -17.23 -28.24 -34.29
C ALA A 28 -16.76 -26.95 -33.64
N LEU A 29 -17.62 -25.93 -33.61
CA LEU A 29 -17.48 -24.76 -32.76
C LEU A 29 -17.57 -25.22 -31.30
N LEU A 30 -16.42 -25.59 -30.74
CA LEU A 30 -16.23 -25.63 -29.31
C LEU A 30 -16.33 -24.18 -28.82
N PHE A 31 -17.54 -23.78 -28.39
CA PHE A 31 -17.71 -22.67 -27.48
C PHE A 31 -17.05 -23.08 -26.17
N GLY A 32 -15.72 -22.88 -26.09
CA GLY A 32 -15.03 -22.80 -24.82
C GLY A 32 -15.57 -21.58 -24.11
N SER A 33 -16.55 -21.79 -23.24
CA SER A 33 -16.95 -20.83 -22.23
C SER A 33 -15.71 -20.53 -21.40
N THR A 34 -14.96 -19.48 -21.75
CA THR A 34 -14.05 -18.85 -20.82
C THR A 34 -14.93 -18.23 -19.74
N GLN A 35 -15.28 -19.04 -18.76
CA GLN A 35 -15.75 -18.53 -17.49
C GLN A 35 -14.54 -17.83 -16.90
N SER A 36 -14.42 -16.54 -17.20
CA SER A 36 -13.61 -15.63 -16.40
C SER A 36 -14.15 -15.75 -14.99
N GLY A 37 -13.48 -16.56 -14.18
CA GLY A 37 -13.72 -16.59 -12.75
C GLY A 37 -13.42 -15.19 -12.25
N VAL A 38 -14.46 -14.39 -12.06
CA VAL A 38 -14.36 -13.19 -11.22
C VAL A 38 -13.92 -13.74 -9.87
N ALA A 39 -12.70 -13.40 -9.45
CA ALA A 39 -12.27 -13.67 -8.09
C ALA A 39 -13.33 -13.06 -7.17
N GLN A 40 -14.13 -13.92 -6.55
CA GLN A 40 -15.19 -13.48 -5.67
C GLN A 40 -14.53 -13.11 -4.35
N GLU A 41 -14.01 -11.89 -4.27
CA GLU A 41 -13.48 -11.35 -3.03
C GLU A 41 -14.68 -11.11 -2.09
N ASN A 42 -14.77 -11.95 -1.05
CA ASN A 42 -15.92 -11.99 -0.14
C ASN A 42 -15.85 -10.84 0.89
N TYR A 43 -15.91 -9.60 0.43
CA TYR A 43 -16.06 -8.43 1.30
C TYR A 43 -17.48 -8.39 1.89
N LYS A 44 -17.60 -7.93 3.14
CA LYS A 44 -18.91 -7.69 3.74
C LYS A 44 -19.59 -6.49 3.06
N GLU A 45 -20.71 -6.73 2.40
CA GLU A 45 -21.50 -5.70 1.73
C GLU A 45 -22.83 -5.44 2.43
N THR A 46 -23.25 -4.17 2.48
CA THR A 46 -24.58 -3.79 2.99
C THR A 46 -25.66 -3.83 1.90
N ARG A 47 -25.25 -3.79 0.63
CA ARG A 47 -26.11 -3.61 -0.57
C ARG A 47 -27.06 -2.41 -0.49
N SER A 48 -26.80 -1.48 0.42
CA SER A 48 -27.56 -0.25 0.58
C SER A 48 -26.88 0.90 -0.16
N ARG A 49 -27.68 1.85 -0.63
CA ARG A 49 -27.19 3.15 -1.12
C ARG A 49 -27.06 4.19 -0.01
N SER A 50 -27.54 3.89 1.20
CA SER A 50 -27.27 4.71 2.38
C SER A 50 -25.83 4.48 2.83
N MET A 51 -25.20 5.51 3.42
CA MET A 51 -23.91 5.31 4.09
C MET A 51 -24.07 4.27 5.21
N TYR A 52 -23.10 3.36 5.30
CA TYR A 52 -23.04 2.41 6.39
C TYR A 52 -22.58 3.13 7.66
N THR A 53 -23.28 2.91 8.77
CA THR A 53 -22.84 3.39 10.08
C THR A 53 -21.71 2.49 10.55
N HIS A 54 -20.47 3.01 10.57
CA HIS A 54 -19.29 2.26 10.96
C HIS A 54 -19.22 2.13 12.48
N ILE A 55 -20.02 1.22 13.04
CA ILE A 55 -19.87 0.72 14.40
C ILE A 55 -19.31 -0.69 14.26
N ILE A 56 -17.99 -0.81 14.34
CA ILE A 56 -17.28 -2.05 13.99
C ILE A 56 -16.23 -2.40 15.05
N PRO A 57 -15.93 -3.69 15.27
CA PRO A 57 -14.75 -4.09 16.04
C PRO A 57 -13.47 -3.59 15.38
N ILE A 58 -12.46 -3.31 16.19
CA ILE A 58 -11.13 -2.94 15.73
C ILE A 58 -10.15 -4.10 15.94
N TYR A 59 -9.16 -4.21 15.06
CA TYR A 59 -8.25 -5.34 15.00
C TYR A 59 -6.80 -4.90 15.05
N ASP A 60 -5.93 -5.80 15.50
CA ASP A 60 -4.49 -5.66 15.48
C ASP A 60 -3.87 -6.11 14.15
N ALA A 61 -2.55 -5.99 14.03
CA ALA A 61 -1.79 -6.38 12.83
C ALA A 61 -1.82 -7.89 12.53
N ASN A 62 -2.29 -8.73 13.47
CA ASN A 62 -2.50 -10.17 13.27
C ASN A 62 -3.96 -10.51 12.92
N GLY A 63 -4.84 -9.50 12.82
CA GLY A 63 -6.26 -9.68 12.60
C GLY A 63 -7.03 -10.18 13.82
N THR A 64 -6.46 -10.05 15.02
CA THR A 64 -7.11 -10.36 16.30
C THR A 64 -7.89 -9.14 16.77
N GLN A 65 -9.13 -9.34 17.22
CA GLN A 65 -9.94 -8.24 17.76
C GLN A 65 -9.29 -7.71 19.04
N ILE A 66 -9.15 -6.39 19.14
CA ILE A 66 -8.55 -5.74 20.30
C ILE A 66 -9.54 -5.74 21.46
N ASP A 67 -9.06 -6.18 22.63
CA ASP A 67 -9.72 -5.99 23.91
C ASP A 67 -9.16 -4.72 24.59
N PRO A 68 -9.96 -3.66 24.79
CA PRO A 68 -9.51 -2.44 25.45
C PRO A 68 -9.21 -2.61 26.95
N ASP A 69 -9.57 -3.74 27.55
CA ASP A 69 -9.26 -4.08 28.94
C ASP A 69 -7.91 -4.79 29.10
N ASP A 70 -7.32 -5.31 28.02
CA ASP A 70 -6.00 -5.95 28.05
C ASP A 70 -4.89 -4.90 28.29
N PRO A 71 -4.12 -4.99 29.40
CA PRO A 71 -3.02 -4.07 29.68
C PRO A 71 -1.86 -4.16 28.67
N ASN A 72 -1.80 -5.19 27.83
CA ASN A 72 -0.82 -5.36 26.77
C ASN A 72 -1.46 -5.39 25.37
N ALA A 73 -2.64 -4.80 25.21
CA ALA A 73 -3.32 -4.72 23.93
C ALA A 73 -2.39 -4.14 22.84
N PRO A 74 -2.26 -4.81 21.67
CA PRO A 74 -1.48 -4.30 20.55
C PRO A 74 -2.13 -3.06 19.92
N PRO A 75 -1.39 -2.29 19.11
CA PRO A 75 -1.97 -1.15 18.39
C PRO A 75 -3.01 -1.56 17.35
N TYR A 76 -3.90 -0.62 17.06
CA TYR A 76 -4.91 -0.71 16.02
C TYR A 76 -4.27 -0.77 14.63
N SER A 77 -4.70 -1.74 13.82
CA SER A 77 -4.34 -1.90 12.41
C SER A 77 -5.51 -1.42 11.52
N PRO A 78 -5.35 -0.28 10.82
CA PRO A 78 -6.27 0.12 9.78
C PRO A 78 -6.47 -0.97 8.71
N ALA A 79 -5.39 -1.65 8.30
CA ALA A 79 -5.46 -2.68 7.29
C ALA A 79 -6.41 -3.80 7.72
N HIS A 80 -6.18 -4.41 8.88
CA HIS A 80 -6.98 -5.55 9.34
C HIS A 80 -8.40 -5.17 9.79
N THR A 81 -8.63 -3.91 10.13
CA THR A 81 -9.96 -3.42 10.52
C THR A 81 -10.82 -3.09 9.32
N CYS A 82 -10.33 -2.25 8.40
CA CYS A 82 -11.09 -1.79 7.25
C CYS A 82 -11.21 -2.85 6.16
N MET A 83 -10.21 -3.75 6.01
CA MET A 83 -10.23 -4.77 4.95
C MET A 83 -11.34 -5.82 5.08
N LYS A 84 -12.04 -5.88 6.22
CA LYS A 84 -13.20 -6.76 6.39
C LYS A 84 -14.35 -6.39 5.44
N CYS A 85 -14.38 -5.13 4.99
CA CYS A 85 -15.43 -4.57 4.12
C CYS A 85 -14.88 -3.87 2.87
N HIS A 86 -13.60 -3.48 2.85
CA HIS A 86 -12.96 -2.76 1.76
C HIS A 86 -11.79 -3.53 1.16
N ASP A 87 -11.60 -3.43 -0.15
CA ASP A 87 -10.42 -4.02 -0.80
C ASP A 87 -9.19 -3.16 -0.53
N TYR A 88 -8.40 -3.58 0.47
CA TYR A 88 -7.19 -2.87 0.88
C TYR A 88 -6.13 -2.88 -0.22
N LYS A 89 -6.03 -3.95 -1.01
CA LYS A 89 -5.05 -4.04 -2.10
C LYS A 89 -5.40 -3.05 -3.20
N GLU A 90 -6.68 -2.99 -3.57
CA GLU A 90 -7.15 -2.03 -4.57
C GLU A 90 -6.96 -0.58 -4.08
N ILE A 91 -7.24 -0.30 -2.80
CA ILE A 91 -6.98 1.03 -2.20
C ILE A 91 -5.49 1.38 -2.28
N ALA A 92 -4.59 0.44 -1.98
CA ALA A 92 -3.15 0.65 -1.94
C ALA A 92 -2.54 1.01 -3.30
N HIS A 93 -3.24 0.81 -4.42
CA HIS A 93 -2.78 1.26 -5.74
C HIS A 93 -2.94 2.78 -5.98
N GLY A 94 -3.64 3.49 -5.08
CA GLY A 94 -3.85 4.92 -5.18
C GLY A 94 -2.55 5.74 -5.22
N TYR A 95 -2.60 6.92 -5.87
CA TYR A 95 -1.41 7.78 -6.09
C TYR A 95 -0.70 8.24 -4.81
N HIS A 96 -1.36 8.28 -3.65
CA HIS A 96 -0.72 8.64 -2.38
C HIS A 96 0.03 7.48 -1.72
N PHE A 97 -0.18 6.24 -2.18
CA PHE A 97 0.39 5.03 -1.59
C PHE A 97 1.44 4.39 -2.50
N ASN A 98 1.50 4.76 -3.77
CA ASN A 98 2.33 4.09 -4.77
C ASN A 98 3.69 4.77 -5.02
N ALA A 99 4.23 5.50 -4.04
CA ALA A 99 5.43 6.34 -4.21
C ALA A 99 6.68 5.55 -4.67
N ALA A 100 6.75 4.26 -4.32
CA ALA A 100 7.80 3.34 -4.76
C ALA A 100 7.51 2.64 -6.09
N ASP A 101 6.27 2.66 -6.55
CA ASP A 101 5.84 1.83 -7.67
C ASP A 101 6.05 2.54 -9.01
N ALA A 102 6.33 1.75 -10.04
CA ALA A 102 6.30 2.21 -11.41
C ALA A 102 4.86 2.59 -11.80
N ILE A 103 4.70 3.75 -12.45
CA ILE A 103 3.41 4.19 -12.96
C ILE A 103 3.54 4.39 -14.46
N GLU A 104 2.73 3.66 -15.23
CA GLU A 104 2.72 3.78 -16.70
C GLU A 104 2.06 5.08 -17.19
N ASN A 105 1.09 5.61 -16.45
CA ASN A 105 0.26 6.75 -16.85
C ASN A 105 0.06 7.74 -15.71
N GLY A 106 0.23 9.05 -15.96
CA GLY A 106 -0.03 10.09 -14.96
C GLY A 106 0.80 11.34 -15.17
N ARG A 107 0.53 12.38 -14.38
CA ARG A 107 1.42 13.56 -14.32
C ARG A 107 2.70 13.18 -13.58
N THR A 108 3.81 13.77 -14.01
CA THR A 108 5.06 13.72 -13.25
C THR A 108 4.83 14.32 -11.87
N GLY A 109 4.94 13.51 -10.83
CA GLY A 109 4.98 13.97 -9.45
C GLY A 109 6.31 14.65 -9.13
N GLU A 110 6.31 15.44 -8.07
CA GLU A 110 7.50 16.11 -7.54
C GLU A 110 8.36 15.12 -6.72
N PRO A 111 9.69 15.29 -6.67
CA PRO A 111 10.56 14.47 -5.83
C PRO A 111 10.40 14.83 -4.35
N TRP A 112 10.74 13.89 -3.47
CA TRP A 112 10.90 14.15 -2.05
C TRP A 112 12.18 14.94 -1.83
N ILE A 113 12.12 16.09 -1.15
CA ILE A 113 13.32 16.91 -0.93
C ILE A 113 13.96 16.53 0.40
N LEU A 114 15.08 15.80 0.34
CA LEU A 114 15.93 15.53 1.49
C LEU A 114 16.83 16.76 1.74
N VAL A 115 16.74 17.33 2.93
CA VAL A 115 17.51 18.51 3.32
C VAL A 115 18.49 18.15 4.42
N ASP A 116 19.78 18.41 4.21
CA ASP A 116 20.77 18.47 5.28
C ASP A 116 20.90 19.94 5.75
N PRO A 117 20.40 20.28 6.94
CA PRO A 117 20.46 21.65 7.42
C PRO A 117 21.87 22.09 7.81
N GLN A 118 22.80 21.18 8.09
CA GLN A 118 24.17 21.55 8.49
C GLN A 118 24.96 22.09 7.31
N THR A 119 24.81 21.48 6.15
CA THR A 119 25.51 21.87 4.92
C THR A 119 24.66 22.76 4.01
N GLY A 120 23.34 22.78 4.21
CA GLY A 120 22.38 23.40 3.29
C GLY A 120 22.14 22.57 2.02
N THR A 121 22.60 21.32 1.97
CA THR A 121 22.40 20.43 0.82
C THR A 121 20.93 20.05 0.68
N GLN A 122 20.41 20.10 -0.54
CA GLN A 122 19.07 19.61 -0.87
C GLN A 122 19.18 18.57 -1.98
N LEU A 123 18.71 17.35 -1.73
CA LEU A 123 18.72 16.26 -2.67
C LEU A 123 17.28 15.88 -3.05
N PRO A 124 16.91 15.96 -4.35
CA PRO A 124 15.64 15.44 -4.83
C PRO A 124 15.69 13.90 -4.90
N ILE A 125 14.81 13.25 -4.14
CA ILE A 125 14.74 11.81 -3.97
C ILE A 125 13.50 11.25 -4.68
N SER A 126 13.67 10.17 -5.43
CA SER A 126 12.56 9.42 -6.01
C SER A 126 12.90 7.94 -6.14
N TYR A 127 11.97 7.07 -5.78
CA TYR A 127 12.08 5.64 -6.12
C TYR A 127 11.94 5.41 -7.64
N ARG A 128 11.26 6.33 -8.34
CA ARG A 128 11.03 6.26 -9.78
C ARG A 128 12.20 6.85 -10.54
N ASP A 129 12.49 6.29 -11.72
CA ASP A 129 13.56 6.77 -12.59
C ASP A 129 13.19 8.12 -13.23
N ARG A 130 13.55 9.21 -12.54
CA ARG A 130 13.33 10.58 -13.01
C ARG A 130 14.65 11.31 -13.25
N PRO A 131 14.78 12.08 -14.34
CA PRO A 131 15.95 12.92 -14.56
C PRO A 131 16.17 13.88 -13.40
N GLY A 132 17.40 13.92 -12.90
CA GLY A 132 17.81 14.85 -11.84
C GLY A 132 17.38 14.45 -10.43
N THR A 133 16.90 13.21 -10.21
CA THR A 133 16.61 12.66 -8.88
C THR A 133 17.55 11.51 -8.52
N PHE A 134 17.77 11.29 -7.22
CA PHE A 134 18.50 10.14 -6.71
C PHE A 134 17.53 9.06 -6.22
N LYS A 135 17.84 7.78 -6.44
CA LYS A 135 17.13 6.72 -5.73
C LYS A 135 17.55 6.75 -4.26
N PRO A 136 16.65 6.42 -3.31
CA PRO A 136 17.00 6.33 -1.89
C PRO A 136 18.23 5.44 -1.64
N SER A 137 18.32 4.28 -2.28
CA SER A 137 19.42 3.33 -2.13
C SER A 137 20.77 3.89 -2.62
N ASP A 138 20.78 4.68 -3.70
CA ASP A 138 22.00 5.29 -4.25
C ASP A 138 22.73 6.21 -3.26
N ILE A 139 22.00 6.74 -2.27
CA ILE A 139 22.52 7.65 -1.25
C ILE A 139 22.51 7.02 0.16
N GLY A 140 22.31 5.71 0.25
CA GLY A 140 22.29 4.97 1.52
C GLY A 140 21.06 5.22 2.39
N LEU A 141 19.96 5.70 1.81
CA LEU A 141 18.70 5.90 2.54
C LEU A 141 17.87 4.60 2.51
N SER A 142 17.87 3.88 3.63
CA SER A 142 17.02 2.69 3.79
C SER A 142 15.53 3.05 3.79
N ARG A 143 14.65 2.05 3.62
CA ARG A 143 13.20 2.24 3.70
C ARG A 143 12.78 2.83 5.04
N PHE A 144 13.36 2.32 6.12
CA PHE A 144 13.16 2.85 7.47
C PHE A 144 13.49 4.32 7.56
N ARG A 145 14.67 4.73 7.09
CA ARG A 145 15.09 6.13 7.14
C ARG A 145 14.24 7.00 6.23
N PHE A 146 13.80 6.48 5.08
CA PHE A 146 12.86 7.18 4.20
C PHE A 146 11.54 7.47 4.92
N VAL A 147 10.90 6.47 5.54
CA VAL A 147 9.64 6.66 6.24
C VAL A 147 9.82 7.50 7.51
N TYR A 148 10.93 7.35 8.22
CA TYR A 148 11.26 8.21 9.34
C TYR A 148 11.38 9.69 8.91
N GLN A 149 12.00 9.94 7.75
CA GLN A 149 12.22 11.29 7.23
C GLN A 149 10.95 11.92 6.66
N PHE A 150 10.14 11.15 5.92
CA PHE A 150 9.04 11.67 5.09
C PHE A 150 7.64 11.24 5.54
N GLY A 151 7.52 10.24 6.42
CA GLY A 151 6.26 9.66 6.85
C GLY A 151 5.27 10.67 7.43
N ARG A 152 5.77 11.80 7.96
CA ARG A 152 4.92 12.89 8.44
C ARG A 152 4.02 13.49 7.35
N HIS A 153 4.43 13.41 6.08
CA HIS A 153 3.65 13.86 4.93
C HIS A 153 3.04 12.69 4.14
N MET A 154 3.05 11.49 4.70
CA MET A 154 2.49 10.30 4.07
C MET A 154 1.26 9.83 4.84
N PRO A 155 0.23 9.31 4.13
CA PRO A 155 -0.91 8.66 4.77
C PRO A 155 -0.61 7.21 5.22
N GLY A 156 0.66 6.82 5.30
CA GLY A 156 1.09 5.43 5.36
C GLY A 156 0.98 4.73 4.01
N GLY A 157 1.05 3.40 4.01
CA GLY A 157 1.03 2.59 2.78
C GLY A 157 2.34 2.63 1.99
N GLY A 158 2.41 1.81 0.93
CA GLY A 158 3.53 1.79 0.01
C GLY A 158 4.86 1.50 0.70
N VAL A 159 5.77 2.48 0.68
CA VAL A 159 7.06 2.44 1.38
C VAL A 159 6.91 2.18 2.89
N GLY A 160 5.74 2.50 3.47
CA GLY A 160 5.39 2.23 4.87
C GLY A 160 5.07 0.77 5.20
N GLU A 161 4.79 -0.08 4.20
CA GLU A 161 4.23 -1.42 4.43
C GLU A 161 4.85 -2.53 3.57
N ASN A 162 5.09 -2.23 2.30
CA ASN A 162 5.48 -3.20 1.30
C ASN A 162 6.98 -3.48 1.40
N PRO A 163 7.43 -4.75 1.33
CA PRO A 163 8.81 -5.02 0.93
C PRO A 163 9.05 -4.29 -0.38
N LEU A 164 10.16 -3.54 -0.49
CA LEU A 164 10.53 -2.96 -1.77
C LEU A 164 10.75 -4.14 -2.72
N MET A 165 9.86 -4.33 -3.69
CA MET A 165 10.21 -5.12 -4.86
C MET A 165 11.33 -4.35 -5.55
N GLU A 166 12.57 -4.81 -5.40
CA GLU A 166 13.59 -4.43 -6.36
C GLU A 166 13.38 -5.31 -7.61
N PRO A 167 13.19 -4.72 -8.81
CA PRO A 167 13.29 -5.50 -10.02
C PRO A 167 14.73 -6.00 -10.12
N LYS A 168 14.93 -7.32 -10.07
CA LYS A 168 16.16 -7.89 -10.60
C LYS A 168 16.19 -7.60 -12.09
N ALA A 169 17.08 -6.70 -12.49
CA ALA A 169 17.59 -6.73 -13.85
C ALA A 169 18.39 -8.04 -13.97
N ASP A 170 17.80 -9.03 -14.64
CA ASP A 170 18.60 -9.81 -15.57
C ASP A 170 17.80 -10.01 -16.84
N GLU A 171 18.44 -9.71 -17.96
CA GLU A 171 17.86 -9.75 -19.28
C GLU A 171 17.65 -11.21 -19.66
N GLY A 172 16.38 -11.62 -19.69
CA GLY A 172 15.92 -12.74 -20.49
C GLY A 172 16.29 -14.12 -19.96
N GLU A 173 15.46 -14.65 -19.06
CA GLU A 173 15.04 -16.05 -19.13
C GLU A 173 13.78 -16.24 -18.29
N ALA A 174 12.77 -16.88 -18.87
CA ALA A 174 11.56 -17.25 -18.16
C ALA A 174 11.92 -18.31 -17.11
N VAL A 175 11.78 -17.96 -15.83
CA VAL A 175 12.07 -18.89 -14.73
C VAL A 175 10.78 -19.58 -14.29
N ASP A 176 10.80 -20.90 -14.41
CA ASP A 176 9.81 -21.86 -13.91
C ASP A 176 9.64 -21.72 -12.38
N GLU A 177 8.41 -21.95 -11.89
CA GLU A 177 7.96 -21.72 -10.51
C GLU A 177 8.51 -22.73 -9.46
N GLN A 178 9.65 -23.36 -9.72
CA GLN A 178 10.32 -24.27 -8.78
C GLN A 178 11.85 -24.24 -9.00
N ALA A 179 12.56 -23.39 -8.25
CA ALA A 179 13.99 -23.53 -8.06
C ALA A 179 14.44 -22.94 -6.71
N ASP A 180 15.23 -23.75 -6.00
CA ASP A 180 15.76 -23.50 -4.67
C ASP A 180 16.62 -22.23 -4.57
N SER A 181 16.50 -21.57 -3.42
CA SER A 181 17.29 -20.41 -3.04
C SER A 181 18.76 -20.77 -2.88
N ALA A 182 19.59 -20.42 -3.86
CA ALA A 182 21.03 -20.30 -3.66
C ALA A 182 21.57 -19.13 -4.49
N ASP A 183 22.23 -18.22 -3.77
CA ASP A 183 23.24 -17.27 -4.23
C ASP A 183 22.77 -16.05 -5.05
N VAL A 184 22.20 -15.08 -4.32
CA VAL A 184 22.41 -13.66 -4.63
C VAL A 184 23.18 -13.03 -3.47
N GLU A 185 24.39 -12.56 -3.75
CA GLU A 185 25.19 -11.81 -2.78
C GLU A 185 24.69 -10.37 -2.74
N LEU A 186 23.80 -10.10 -1.80
CA LEU A 186 23.32 -8.77 -1.44
C LEU A 186 24.42 -8.04 -0.63
N VAL A 187 24.77 -6.83 -1.01
CA VAL A 187 25.72 -6.00 -0.23
C VAL A 187 24.97 -5.43 0.99
N PRO A 188 25.34 -5.77 2.23
CA PRO A 188 24.59 -5.38 3.41
C PRO A 188 25.02 -3.97 3.86
N VAL A 189 24.18 -2.98 3.58
CA VAL A 189 24.00 -1.87 4.50
C VAL A 189 22.65 -2.12 5.16
N VAL A 190 22.59 -2.11 6.50
CA VAL A 190 21.40 -2.11 7.38
C VAL A 190 20.86 -3.41 8.01
N ASP A 191 21.63 -4.04 8.89
CA ASP A 191 21.05 -4.93 9.92
C ASP A 191 20.25 -4.11 10.96
N GLU A 192 20.81 -2.98 11.42
CA GLU A 192 20.19 -2.15 12.46
C GLU A 192 18.88 -1.46 12.02
N ASP A 193 18.77 -0.93 10.79
CA ASP A 193 17.52 -0.26 10.39
C ASP A 193 16.38 -1.26 10.15
N GLU A 194 16.67 -2.48 9.68
CA GLU A 194 15.66 -3.54 9.56
C GLU A 194 15.25 -4.07 10.93
N ALA A 195 16.21 -4.22 11.86
CA ALA A 195 15.92 -4.56 13.25
C ALA A 195 15.02 -3.51 13.90
N ILE A 196 15.33 -2.22 13.74
CA ILE A 196 14.49 -1.13 14.26
C ILE A 196 13.13 -1.11 13.55
N TRP A 197 13.08 -1.32 12.23
CA TRP A 197 11.81 -1.39 11.50
C TRP A 197 10.89 -2.48 12.05
N ALA A 198 11.44 -3.66 12.37
CA ALA A 198 10.68 -4.76 12.98
C ALA A 198 10.09 -4.37 14.34
N LEU A 199 10.77 -3.52 15.11
CA LEU A 199 10.26 -2.97 16.38
C LEU A 199 9.25 -1.83 16.17
N SER A 200 9.46 -0.98 15.16
CA SER A 200 8.58 0.12 14.76
C SER A 200 7.24 -0.34 14.22
N GLY A 201 7.22 -1.49 13.56
CA GLY A 201 6.10 -1.99 12.80
C GLY A 201 5.84 -1.20 11.51
N LYS A 202 4.82 -1.62 10.76
CA LYS A 202 4.45 -0.98 9.50
C LYS A 202 3.72 0.35 9.73
N LEU A 203 3.93 1.32 8.85
CA LEU A 203 3.10 2.52 8.76
C LEU A 203 1.96 2.25 7.77
N GLU A 204 0.89 1.64 8.26
CA GLU A 204 -0.26 1.24 7.44
C GLU A 204 -1.03 2.43 6.87
N ILE A 205 -1.80 2.21 5.81
CA ILE A 205 -2.70 3.23 5.24
C ILE A 205 -3.71 3.65 6.32
N ASP A 206 -3.61 4.89 6.79
CA ASP A 206 -4.56 5.44 7.75
C ASP A 206 -5.77 6.03 7.02
N CYS A 207 -6.83 5.24 6.89
CA CYS A 207 -8.06 5.66 6.24
C CYS A 207 -8.64 6.95 6.88
N MET A 208 -8.49 7.10 8.20
CA MET A 208 -9.14 8.18 8.95
C MET A 208 -8.41 9.51 8.83
N LEU A 209 -7.15 9.51 8.40
CA LEU A 209 -6.42 10.73 8.04
C LEU A 209 -7.16 11.53 6.96
N CYS A 210 -7.75 10.84 5.97
CA CYS A 210 -8.46 11.47 4.86
C CYS A 210 -9.98 11.45 5.03
N HIS A 211 -10.51 10.35 5.57
CA HIS A 211 -11.95 10.09 5.62
C HIS A 211 -12.60 10.50 6.94
N GLY A 212 -11.84 10.77 8.01
CA GLY A 212 -12.40 11.12 9.32
C GLY A 212 -13.13 12.46 9.33
N MET A 213 -14.29 12.50 10.00
CA MET A 213 -15.12 13.70 10.11
C MET A 213 -15.23 14.27 11.52
N ASP A 214 -14.98 13.46 12.56
CA ASP A 214 -15.24 13.83 13.95
C ASP A 214 -14.26 14.87 14.53
N SER A 215 -13.36 15.43 13.71
CA SER A 215 -12.29 16.35 14.10
C SER A 215 -11.38 15.82 15.22
N SER A 216 -11.48 14.52 15.54
CA SER A 216 -10.70 13.88 16.59
C SER A 216 -9.36 13.38 16.09
N TYR A 217 -9.23 13.19 14.78
CA TYR A 217 -7.97 12.87 14.13
C TYR A 217 -6.97 14.01 14.30
N SER A 218 -5.82 13.71 14.91
CA SER A 218 -4.76 14.66 15.17
C SER A 218 -3.53 14.33 14.34
N HIS A 219 -3.32 15.10 13.27
CA HIS A 219 -2.11 14.98 12.46
C HIS A 219 -0.84 15.29 13.26
N GLU A 220 -0.90 16.21 14.22
CA GLU A 220 0.21 16.46 15.14
C GLU A 220 0.64 15.20 15.91
N LYS A 221 -0.33 14.39 16.35
CA LYS A 221 -0.05 13.12 17.03
C LYS A 221 0.52 12.07 16.07
N TRP A 222 0.02 12.00 14.84
CA TRP A 222 0.61 11.17 13.78
C TRP A 222 2.10 11.48 13.59
N ILE A 223 2.45 12.77 13.41
CA ILE A 223 3.84 13.22 13.27
C ILE A 223 4.67 12.82 14.49
N LYS A 224 4.16 13.06 15.70
CA LYS A 224 4.86 12.72 16.95
C LYS A 224 5.15 11.22 17.07
N GLU A 225 4.25 10.34 16.66
CA GLU A 225 4.51 8.91 16.69
C GLU A 225 5.52 8.48 15.62
N ILE A 226 5.56 9.14 14.46
CA ILE A 226 6.63 8.92 13.46
C ILE A 226 7.99 9.38 14.01
N ASP A 227 8.07 10.54 14.67
CA ASP A 227 9.30 11.05 15.28
C ASP A 227 9.85 10.11 16.37
N LYS A 228 8.95 9.38 17.04
CA LYS A 228 9.24 8.32 18.02
C LYS A 228 9.58 6.97 17.39
N GLN A 229 9.49 6.85 16.07
CA GLN A 229 9.61 5.60 15.31
C GLN A 229 8.53 4.56 15.70
N ASN A 230 7.38 5.02 16.20
CA ASN A 230 6.24 4.20 16.60
C ASN A 230 5.25 4.00 15.44
N PHE A 231 5.72 3.52 14.30
CA PHE A 231 4.94 3.51 13.06
C PHE A 231 3.60 2.76 13.19
N ALA A 232 3.59 1.55 13.75
CA ALA A 232 2.37 0.77 13.95
C ALA A 232 1.37 1.41 14.94
N TRP A 233 1.84 2.31 15.81
CA TRP A 233 1.01 2.97 16.81
C TRP A 233 0.42 4.30 16.34
N ALA A 234 0.92 4.85 15.23
CA ALA A 234 0.59 6.20 14.78
C ALA A 234 -0.92 6.40 14.63
N SER A 235 -1.62 5.50 13.92
CA SER A 235 -3.07 5.57 13.74
C SER A 235 -3.85 5.47 15.06
N THR A 236 -3.41 4.61 15.99
CA THR A 236 -4.06 4.45 17.29
C THR A 236 -4.12 5.78 18.04
N VAL A 237 -3.00 6.51 18.07
CA VAL A 237 -2.85 7.77 18.80
C VAL A 237 -3.46 8.93 18.03
N ALA A 238 -3.28 8.98 16.71
CA ALA A 238 -3.80 10.02 15.83
C ALA A 238 -5.33 10.04 15.86
N MET A 239 -5.99 8.87 15.82
CA MET A 239 -7.44 8.74 15.95
C MET A 239 -7.97 9.00 17.37
N GLY A 240 -7.09 9.13 18.37
CA GLY A 240 -7.49 9.24 19.76
C GLY A 240 -8.19 8.00 20.32
N LEU A 241 -7.90 6.82 19.77
CA LEU A 241 -8.37 5.54 20.31
C LEU A 241 -7.69 5.22 21.66
N GLY A 242 -6.49 5.74 21.87
CA GLY A 242 -5.75 5.58 23.11
C GLY A 242 -4.54 6.49 23.19
N THR A 243 -3.72 6.25 24.20
CA THR A 243 -2.42 6.89 24.40
C THR A 243 -1.33 5.84 24.34
N VAL A 244 -0.13 6.22 23.91
CA VAL A 244 1.02 5.33 23.83
C VAL A 244 2.13 5.82 24.75
N SER A 245 2.63 4.92 25.59
CA SER A 245 3.80 5.15 26.44
C SER A 245 5.00 4.40 25.87
N GLY A 246 6.15 5.06 25.81
CA GLY A 246 7.37 4.53 25.20
C GLY A 246 7.54 4.98 23.75
N GLU A 247 8.76 4.79 23.25
CA GLU A 247 9.14 5.11 21.88
C GLU A 247 10.20 4.11 21.41
N VAL A 248 10.04 3.59 20.20
CA VAL A 248 11.00 2.65 19.60
C VAL A 248 12.37 3.31 19.45
N LYS A 249 12.40 4.61 19.14
CA LYS A 249 13.62 5.39 19.02
C LYS A 249 14.52 5.38 20.27
N SER A 250 13.94 5.17 21.46
CA SER A 250 14.69 5.11 22.72
C SER A 250 15.19 3.70 23.07
N LEU A 251 14.87 2.68 22.27
CA LEU A 251 15.32 1.31 22.52
C LEU A 251 16.83 1.17 22.24
N PRO A 252 17.55 0.36 23.02
CA PRO A 252 18.97 0.12 22.76
C PRO A 252 19.16 -0.67 21.45
N SER A 253 20.30 -0.46 20.78
CA SER A 253 20.68 -1.30 19.63
C SER A 253 20.72 -2.78 20.04
N GLY A 254 20.23 -3.65 19.15
CA GLY A 254 20.10 -5.08 19.41
C GLY A 254 19.00 -5.46 20.42
N PHE A 255 18.06 -4.56 20.74
CA PHE A 255 16.95 -4.87 21.64
C PHE A 255 16.11 -6.05 21.12
N ASN A 256 16.01 -7.11 21.95
CA ASN A 256 15.13 -8.25 21.71
C ASN A 256 13.94 -8.20 22.69
N PRO A 257 12.69 -7.97 22.21
CA PRO A 257 11.51 -7.97 23.06
C PRO A 257 11.30 -9.27 23.84
N ALA A 258 11.71 -10.42 23.30
CA ALA A 258 11.54 -11.72 23.95
C ALA A 258 12.43 -11.90 25.19
N GLU A 259 13.52 -11.13 25.30
CA GLU A 259 14.47 -11.16 26.40
C GLU A 259 14.30 -9.97 27.36
N ALA A 260 13.31 -9.10 27.09
CA ALA A 260 13.10 -7.88 27.84
C ALA A 260 12.68 -8.18 29.29
N LYS A 261 13.43 -7.62 30.25
CA LYS A 261 13.07 -7.69 31.68
C LYS A 261 11.91 -6.75 31.98
N GLU A 262 11.05 -7.13 32.93
CA GLU A 262 9.84 -6.37 33.31
C GLU A 262 10.12 -4.87 33.61
N ASN A 263 11.24 -4.57 34.27
CA ASN A 263 11.65 -3.20 34.62
C ASN A 263 12.70 -2.59 33.65
N GLY A 264 12.95 -3.23 32.51
CA GLY A 264 13.89 -2.77 31.48
C GLY A 264 13.23 -1.94 30.38
N PRO A 265 13.97 -1.64 29.29
CA PRO A 265 13.38 -1.11 28.06
C PRO A 265 12.26 -2.04 27.56
N GLN A 266 11.17 -1.45 27.08
CA GLN A 266 9.97 -2.15 26.62
C GLN A 266 9.48 -1.52 25.32
N LEU A 267 8.84 -2.32 24.48
CA LEU A 267 8.12 -1.81 23.31
C LEU A 267 7.04 -0.80 23.74
N PRO A 268 6.66 0.14 22.86
CA PRO A 268 5.57 1.06 23.15
C PRO A 268 4.28 0.31 23.50
N LYS A 269 3.61 0.75 24.56
CA LYS A 269 2.37 0.15 25.05
C LYS A 269 1.20 1.08 24.82
N VAL A 270 0.10 0.52 24.34
CA VAL A 270 -1.17 1.25 24.18
C VAL A 270 -1.94 1.17 25.49
N LYS A 271 -2.52 2.31 25.88
CA LYS A 271 -3.62 2.39 26.82
C LYS A 271 -4.84 2.93 26.08
N TYR A 272 -5.78 2.06 25.76
CA TYR A 272 -7.02 2.43 25.07
C TYR A 272 -7.94 3.30 25.94
N ASP A 273 -8.60 4.27 25.31
CA ASP A 273 -9.69 5.02 25.94
C ASP A 273 -10.97 4.22 25.84
N LYS A 274 -11.30 3.52 26.93
CA LYS A 274 -12.49 2.66 27.03
C LYS A 274 -13.80 3.39 26.69
N LYS A 275 -13.85 4.72 26.80
CA LYS A 275 -15.04 5.52 26.43
C LYS A 275 -15.32 5.54 24.93
N LYS A 276 -14.33 5.19 24.09
CA LYS A 276 -14.49 5.05 22.64
C LYS A 276 -15.14 3.72 22.23
N PHE A 277 -15.11 2.74 23.13
CA PHE A 277 -15.62 1.39 22.89
C PHE A 277 -17.05 1.25 23.41
N LYS A 278 -17.87 0.50 22.68
CA LYS A 278 -19.16 0.01 23.14
C LYS A 278 -18.98 -1.25 23.99
N GLU A 279 -20.07 -1.69 24.63
CA GLU A 279 -20.07 -2.89 25.48
C GLU A 279 -19.65 -4.17 24.74
N ASP A 280 -19.86 -4.24 23.43
CA ASP A 280 -19.45 -5.35 22.56
C ASP A 280 -18.02 -5.21 22.00
N GLY A 281 -17.27 -4.18 22.43
CA GLY A 281 -15.93 -3.88 21.96
C GLY A 281 -15.86 -3.19 20.60
N SER A 282 -17.00 -2.84 19.99
CA SER A 282 -17.00 -2.07 18.74
C SER A 282 -16.76 -0.58 18.97
N VAL A 283 -16.19 0.09 17.98
CA VAL A 283 -15.91 1.53 17.96
C VAL A 283 -16.74 2.20 16.87
N PHE A 284 -17.24 3.39 17.16
CA PHE A 284 -17.88 4.22 16.15
C PHE A 284 -16.84 5.04 15.39
N PHE A 285 -16.86 4.96 14.07
CA PHE A 285 -16.06 5.77 13.16
C PHE A 285 -16.98 6.74 12.41
N ASP A 286 -16.75 8.04 12.61
CA ASP A 286 -17.43 9.07 11.81
C ASP A 286 -16.58 9.39 10.58
N LEU A 287 -17.04 8.95 9.42
CA LEU A 287 -16.29 9.07 8.18
C LEU A 287 -17.16 9.40 6.97
N ARG A 288 -16.53 9.94 5.94
CA ARG A 288 -17.11 10.29 4.64
C ARG A 288 -16.51 9.45 3.52
N LEU A 289 -17.31 9.15 2.51
CA LEU A 289 -16.84 8.43 1.32
C LEU A 289 -15.80 9.22 0.52
N THR A 290 -16.07 10.49 0.23
CA THR A 290 -15.18 11.34 -0.58
C THR A 290 -14.44 12.28 0.35
N PRO A 291 -13.10 12.25 0.51
CA PRO A 291 -12.35 13.18 1.37
C PRO A 291 -12.62 14.65 1.08
N GLU A 292 -12.36 15.52 2.06
CA GLU A 292 -12.50 16.97 1.94
C GLU A 292 -11.13 17.60 1.62
N ASN A 293 -11.09 18.73 0.92
CA ASN A 293 -9.82 19.40 0.61
C ASN A 293 -9.02 19.74 1.88
N ASN A 294 -9.72 19.97 3.00
CA ASN A 294 -9.08 20.27 4.27
C ASN A 294 -8.17 19.14 4.76
N SER A 295 -8.48 17.88 4.43
CA SER A 295 -7.65 16.72 4.77
C SER A 295 -6.29 16.74 4.05
N CYS A 296 -6.16 17.48 2.95
CA CYS A 296 -4.92 17.54 2.16
C CYS A 296 -3.85 18.47 2.76
N TYR A 297 -4.27 19.54 3.46
CA TYR A 297 -3.35 20.60 3.95
C TYR A 297 -2.38 20.14 5.04
N ALA A 298 -2.61 18.98 5.64
CA ALA A 298 -1.70 18.41 6.62
C ALA A 298 -0.39 17.93 5.96
N CYS A 299 -0.44 17.50 4.69
CA CYS A 299 0.69 16.90 3.98
C CYS A 299 1.29 17.81 2.89
N HIS A 300 0.56 18.83 2.43
CA HIS A 300 0.91 19.75 1.33
C HIS A 300 0.96 21.20 1.80
#